data_AF-A0A0D6LSE8-F1
#
_entry.id   AF-A0A0D6LSE8-F1
#
_cell.length_a   1.000
_cell.length_b   1.000
_cell.length_c   1.000
_cell.angle_alpha   90.00
_cell.angle_beta   90.00
_cell.angle_gamma   90.00
#
_symmetry.space_group_name_H-M   'P 1'
#
loop_
_entity.id
_entity.type
_entity.pdbx_description
1 polymer ?
#
loop_
_entity_poly.entity_id
_entity_poly.type
_entity_poly.pdbx_seq_one_letter_code
_entity_poly.pdbx_strand_id
1 'polypeptide(L)'
;MDNLSDDTQLMVIRQYGEKHAQMKESGMSGGMIESFGEIAVAVIASQDYIKYNHDAVKAWRLLLAYITDEMMVGFERLSRISDRRSSTVSTCPRRT
;
A
#
# COMPACT_ATOMS: atom_id res chain seq x y z
N MET A 1 -6.69 -21.68 -6.65
CA MET A 1 -7.75 -20.83 -6.08
C MET A 1 -7.07 -20.03 -5.00
N ASP A 2 -6.76 -18.77 -5.29
CA ASP A 2 -6.02 -17.92 -4.37
C ASP A 2 -6.93 -17.56 -3.19
N ASN A 3 -6.52 -17.99 -2.01
CA ASN A 3 -7.33 -17.92 -0.81
C ASN A 3 -7.13 -16.55 -0.16
N LEU A 4 -8.15 -15.69 -0.19
CA LEU A 4 -8.13 -14.39 0.52
C LEU A 4 -7.92 -14.51 2.03
N SER A 5 -8.08 -15.72 2.59
CA SER A 5 -7.93 -15.99 4.03
C SER A 5 -6.56 -16.57 4.42
N ASP A 6 -5.60 -16.63 3.49
CA ASP A 6 -4.25 -17.10 3.78
C ASP A 6 -3.38 -15.93 4.25
N ASP A 7 -2.96 -15.96 5.51
CA ASP A 7 -2.06 -14.97 6.12
C ASP A 7 -0.79 -14.74 5.27
N THR A 8 -0.38 -15.74 4.50
CA THR A 8 0.75 -15.65 3.56
C THR A 8 0.52 -14.57 2.50
N GLN A 9 -0.70 -14.45 1.98
CA GLN A 9 -1.05 -13.42 0.98
C GLN A 9 -1.00 -12.03 1.59
N LEU A 10 -1.39 -11.89 2.87
CA LEU A 10 -1.29 -10.63 3.60
C LEU A 10 0.16 -10.19 3.79
N MET A 11 1.05 -11.14 4.09
CA MET A 11 2.48 -10.84 4.19
C MET A 11 3.05 -10.36 2.85
N VAL A 12 2.62 -10.94 1.73
CA VAL A 12 3.03 -10.51 0.39
C VAL A 12 2.57 -9.08 0.09
N ILE A 13 1.31 -8.74 0.41
CA ILE A 13 0.77 -7.39 0.21
C ILE A 13 1.56 -6.35 1.02
N ARG A 14 1.85 -6.65 2.30
CA ARG A 14 2.69 -5.79 3.14
C ARG A 14 4.08 -5.62 2.56
N GLN A 15 4.67 -6.69 2.03
CA GLN A 15 5.98 -6.63 1.38
C GLN A 15 5.98 -5.71 0.15
N TYR A 16 4.88 -5.65 -0.61
CA TYR A 16 4.75 -4.67 -1.68
C TYR A 16 4.73 -3.24 -1.14
N GLY A 17 3.99 -2.97 -0.06
CA GLY A 17 4.04 -1.67 0.62
C GLY A 17 5.45 -1.26 1.03
N GLU A 18 6.21 -2.20 1.60
CA GLU A 18 7.61 -1.98 1.98
C GLU A 18 8.51 -1.64 0.79
N LYS A 19 8.37 -2.35 -0.34
CA LYS A 19 9.13 -2.02 -1.55
C LYS A 19 8.83 -0.62 -2.05
N HIS A 20 7.57 -0.18 -2.00
CA HIS A 20 7.22 1.20 -2.36
C HIS A 20 7.84 2.24 -1.41
N ALA A 21 7.94 1.94 -0.11
CA ALA A 21 8.62 2.82 0.84
C ALA A 21 10.14 2.96 0.55
N GLN A 22 10.78 1.95 -0.04
CA GLN A 22 12.18 2.03 -0.47
C GLN A 22 12.38 2.99 -1.65
N MET A 23 11.31 3.31 -2.39
CA MET A 23 11.32 4.22 -3.53
C MET A 23 11.08 5.68 -3.12
N LYS A 24 11.32 6.05 -1.86
CA LYS A 24 11.14 7.43 -1.36
C LYS A 24 11.90 8.46 -2.22
N GLU A 25 13.08 8.11 -2.73
CA GLU A 25 13.89 8.97 -3.59
C GLU A 25 13.25 9.26 -4.97
N SER A 26 12.35 8.39 -5.45
CA SER A 26 11.59 8.64 -6.67
C SER A 26 10.33 9.49 -6.45
N GLY A 27 10.12 10.01 -5.22
CA GLY A 27 8.93 10.75 -4.83
C GLY A 27 7.73 9.88 -4.44
N MET A 28 7.92 8.56 -4.28
CA MET A 28 6.85 7.67 -3.84
C MET A 28 6.35 8.07 -2.44
N SER A 29 5.04 8.15 -2.27
CA SER A 29 4.39 8.51 -1.00
C SER A 29 3.21 7.60 -0.70
N GLY A 30 2.79 7.54 0.58
CA GLY A 30 1.63 6.75 0.99
C GLY A 30 0.34 7.18 0.26
N GLY A 31 0.16 8.49 0.02
CA GLY A 31 -1.00 9.00 -0.71
C GLY A 31 -1.11 8.50 -2.16
N MET A 32 0.00 8.04 -2.77
CA MET A 32 -0.06 7.40 -4.09
C MET A 32 -0.67 6.00 -4.04
N ILE A 33 -0.54 5.28 -2.91
CA ILE A 33 -1.19 3.98 -2.69
C ILE A 33 -2.70 4.18 -2.54
N GLU A 34 -3.12 5.21 -1.79
CA GLU A 34 -4.53 5.58 -1.64
C GLU A 34 -5.15 5.99 -2.97
N SER A 35 -4.46 6.88 -3.71
CA SER A 35 -4.88 7.31 -5.05
C SER A 35 -5.02 6.12 -6.02
N PHE A 36 -4.12 5.15 -5.94
CA PHE A 36 -4.22 3.91 -6.72
C PHE A 36 -5.50 3.14 -6.39
N GLY A 37 -5.83 2.98 -5.10
CA GLY A 37 -7.07 2.32 -4.67
C GLY A 37 -8.32 3.02 -5.22
N GLU A 38 -8.37 4.35 -5.14
CA GLU A 38 -9.47 5.15 -5.66
C GLU A 38 -9.65 4.99 -7.18
N ILE A 39 -8.55 5.09 -7.93
CA ILE A 39 -8.57 4.91 -9.40
C ILE A 39 -9.01 3.48 -9.75
N ALA A 40 -8.48 2.47 -9.07
CA ALA A 40 -8.83 1.08 -9.30
C ALA A 40 -10.32 0.82 -9.05
N VAL A 41 -10.88 1.32 -7.95
CA VAL A 41 -12.32 1.24 -7.68
C VAL A 41 -13.13 1.93 -8.76
N ALA A 42 -12.73 3.14 -9.17
CA ALA A 42 -13.46 3.89 -10.21
C ALA A 42 -13.50 3.13 -11.53
N VAL A 43 -12.36 2.58 -11.97
CA VAL A 43 -12.25 1.80 -13.20
C VAL A 43 -13.09 0.53 -13.13
N ILE A 44 -12.97 -0.24 -12.04
CA ILE A 44 -13.71 -1.52 -11.87
C ILE A 44 -15.21 -1.28 -11.73
N ALA A 45 -15.62 -0.30 -10.92
CA ALA A 45 -17.03 0.02 -10.72
C ALA A 45 -17.69 0.62 -11.97
N SER A 46 -16.93 1.11 -12.94
CA SER A 46 -17.45 1.60 -14.22
C SER A 46 -17.75 0.51 -15.26
N GLN A 47 -17.29 -0.72 -15.03
CA GLN A 47 -17.47 -1.82 -15.98
C GLN A 47 -18.94 -2.23 -16.08
N ASP A 48 -19.44 -2.47 -17.29
CA ASP A 48 -20.88 -2.74 -17.54
C ASP A 48 -21.43 -3.92 -16.73
N TYR A 49 -20.61 -4.95 -16.53
CA TYR A 49 -20.95 -6.15 -15.77
C TYR A 49 -20.87 -5.97 -14.24
N ILE A 50 -20.36 -4.85 -13.75
CA ILE A 50 -20.22 -4.53 -12.31
C ILE A 50 -21.12 -3.36 -11.92
N LYS A 51 -21.17 -2.29 -12.72
CA LYS A 51 -21.74 -1.00 -12.36
C LYS A 51 -23.20 -1.03 -11.93
N TYR A 52 -23.97 -2.00 -12.44
CA TYR A 52 -25.39 -2.18 -12.11
C TYR A 52 -25.64 -3.17 -10.96
N ASN A 53 -24.60 -3.85 -10.48
CA ASN A 53 -24.67 -4.75 -9.34
C ASN A 53 -24.05 -4.08 -8.10
N HIS A 54 -24.90 -3.52 -7.24
CA HIS A 54 -24.48 -2.81 -6.04
C HIS A 54 -23.65 -3.68 -5.08
N ASP A 55 -23.98 -4.96 -4.95
CA ASP A 55 -23.23 -5.88 -4.10
C ASP A 55 -21.83 -6.15 -4.67
N ALA A 56 -21.72 -6.30 -6.00
CA ALA A 56 -20.42 -6.44 -6.66
C ALA A 56 -19.58 -5.17 -6.49
N VAL A 57 -20.15 -3.98 -6.70
CA VAL A 57 -19.45 -2.71 -6.47
C VAL A 57 -18.97 -2.60 -5.03
N LYS A 58 -19.82 -2.96 -4.06
CA LYS A 58 -19.47 -2.94 -2.64
C LYS A 58 -18.36 -3.93 -2.31
N ALA A 59 -18.42 -5.15 -2.85
CA ALA A 59 -17.38 -6.17 -2.65
C ALA A 59 -16.02 -5.70 -3.19
N TRP A 60 -15.99 -5.13 -4.39
CA TRP A 60 -14.76 -4.58 -4.98
C TRP A 60 -14.19 -3.42 -4.17
N ARG A 61 -15.04 -2.52 -3.67
CA ARG A 61 -14.61 -1.43 -2.77
C ARG A 61 -13.97 -1.96 -1.50
N LEU A 62 -14.60 -2.93 -0.85
CA LEU A 62 -14.07 -3.52 0.39
C LEU A 62 -12.76 -4.27 0.14
N LEU A 63 -12.66 -5.03 -0.96
CA LEU A 63 -11.44 -5.73 -1.30
C LEU A 63 -10.28 -4.77 -1.57
N LEU A 64 -10.50 -3.73 -2.37
CA LEU A 64 -9.44 -2.77 -2.69
C LEU A 64 -9.03 -1.95 -1.48
N ALA A 65 -9.98 -1.51 -0.64
CA ALA A 65 -9.68 -0.86 0.63
C ALA A 65 -8.78 -1.75 1.50
N TYR A 66 -9.13 -3.03 1.64
CA TYR A 66 -8.34 -3.99 2.40
C TYR A 66 -6.91 -4.16 1.85
N ILE A 67 -6.77 -4.29 0.53
CA ILE A 67 -5.45 -4.40 -0.11
C ILE A 67 -4.62 -3.14 0.14
N THR A 68 -5.21 -1.95 -0.05
CA THR A 68 -4.48 -0.69 0.16
C THR A 68 -4.12 -0.46 1.62
N ASP A 69 -4.97 -0.86 2.57
CA ASP A 69 -4.70 -0.77 4.01
C ASP A 69 -3.50 -1.65 4.38
N GLU A 70 -3.47 -2.90 3.92
CA GLU A 70 -2.36 -3.82 4.17
C GLU A 70 -1.06 -3.35 3.49
N MET A 71 -1.14 -2.77 2.29
CA MET A 71 0.01 -2.10 1.67
C MET A 71 0.50 -0.92 2.50
N MET A 72 -0.42 -0.09 3.02
CA MET A 72 -0.07 1.06 3.86
C MET A 72 0.60 0.63 5.16
N VAL A 73 0.15 -0.45 5.79
CA VAL A 73 0.81 -1.04 6.96
C VAL A 73 2.29 -1.33 6.68
N GLY A 74 2.59 -2.00 5.56
CA GLY A 74 3.97 -2.28 5.15
C GLY A 74 4.76 -1.01 4.83
N PHE A 75 4.15 -0.08 4.09
CA PHE A 75 4.75 1.18 3.68
C PHE A 75 5.16 2.03 4.89
N GLU A 76 4.25 2.23 5.85
CA GLU A 76 4.51 3.02 7.04
C GLU A 76 5.56 2.38 7.94
N ARG A 77 5.50 1.05 8.11
CA ARG A 77 6.45 0.29 8.92
C ARG A 77 7.88 0.55 8.45
N LEU A 78 8.13 0.43 7.14
CA LEU A 78 9.48 0.62 6.61
C LEU A 78 9.88 2.11 6.52
N SER A 79 8.95 3.00 6.19
CA SER A 79 9.20 4.45 6.18
C SER A 79 9.70 4.93 7.55
N ARG A 80 9.05 4.51 8.64
CA ARG A 80 9.48 4.83 10.01
C ARG A 80 10.87 4.26 10.35
N ILE A 81 11.20 3.06 9.89
CA ILE A 81 12.53 2.46 10.09
C ILE A 81 13.60 3.26 9.33
N SER A 82 13.30 3.66 8.09
CA SER A 82 14.19 4.47 7.27
C SER A 82 14.47 5.83 7.89
N ASP A 83 13.42 6.53 8.36
CA ASP A 83 13.56 7.85 8.98
C ASP A 83 14.41 7.78 10.27
N ARG A 84 14.22 6.72 11.08
CA ARG A 84 15.05 6.47 12.27
C ARG A 84 16.52 6.27 11.89
N ARG A 85 16.82 5.43 10.90
CA ARG A 85 18.20 5.20 10.44
C ARG A 85 18.85 6.48 9.90
N SER A 86 18.10 7.27 9.13
CA SER A 86 18.57 8.57 8.65
C SER A 86 18.92 9.52 9.79
N SER A 87 18.11 9.55 10.86
CA SER A 87 18.38 10.40 12.03
C SER A 87 19.62 9.99 12.83
N THR A 88 19.93 8.69 12.90
CA THR A 88 21.13 8.18 13.58
C THR A 88 22.42 8.52 12.82
N VAL A 89 22.39 8.49 11.48
CA VAL A 89 23.57 8.83 10.67
C VAL A 89 23.94 10.31 10.78
N SER A 90 22.95 11.20 10.92
CA SER A 90 23.19 12.65 11.02
C SER A 90 23.80 13.11 12.35
N THR A 91 23.93 12.25 13.36
CA THR A 91 24.38 12.63 14.72
C THR A 91 25.82 12.24 15.06
N CYS A 92 26.60 11.68 14.12
CA CYS A 92 28.04 11.51 14.31
C CYS A 92 28.82 12.67 13.66
N PRO A 93 29.16 13.75 14.39
CA PRO A 93 30.15 14.69 13.90
C PRO A 93 31.48 13.95 13.78
N ARG A 94 31.98 13.88 12.55
CA ARG A 94 33.29 13.32 12.20
C ARG A 94 34.34 14.08 13.02
N ARG A 95 34.86 13.48 14.09
CA ARG A 95 36.05 14.01 14.79
C ARG A 95 37.24 13.83 13.84
N THR A 96 37.70 14.94 13.27
CA THR A 96 39.07 15.10 12.73
C THR A 96 39.76 16.15 13.55
#